data_AF-A0A2I0IK62-F1
#
_entry.id   AF-A0A2I0IK62-F1
#
_cell.length_a   1.000
_cell.length_b   1.000
_cell.length_c   1.000
_cell.angle_alpha   90.00
_cell.angle_beta   90.00
_cell.angle_gamma   90.00
#
_symmetry.space_group_name_H-M   'P 1'
#
loop_
_entity.id
_entity.type
_entity.pdbx_description
1 polymer ?
#
loop_
_entity_poly.entity_id
_entity_poly.type
_entity_poly.pdbx_seq_one_letter_code
_entity_poly.pdbx_strand_id
1 'polypeptide(L)'
;MGANFQDKSLGHRYVTSIYWSITTLTTTGYGDLHPVNSQEMIFDIFYMLFNLALTSYIIGNMTNLIVHGTSRTRRFRDTIQAASHFAHRNQLPSGLQEQMLAHLCLKFRTDSEGLQQQETLDSLPKAIRSNISRYLFYSLVDRVYLFRGVSNDLLFQLVTLKNYFIIIIFFLGKA
;
A
#
# COMPACT_ATOMS: atom_id res chain seq x y z
N MET A 1 -7.86 -24.43 -41.24
CA MET A 1 -8.93 -23.42 -41.49
C MET A 1 -9.78 -23.87 -42.69
N GLY A 2 -11.10 -24.08 -42.51
CA GLY A 2 -11.98 -24.61 -43.56
C GLY A 2 -12.18 -23.65 -44.73
N ALA A 3 -12.38 -24.22 -45.92
CA ALA A 3 -12.33 -23.60 -47.26
C ALA A 3 -13.32 -22.44 -47.57
N ASN A 4 -13.98 -21.83 -46.58
CA ASN A 4 -14.91 -20.71 -46.75
C ASN A 4 -14.64 -19.54 -45.77
N PHE A 5 -13.48 -19.50 -45.09
CA PHE A 5 -13.19 -18.43 -44.12
C PHE A 5 -13.04 -17.05 -44.79
N GLN A 6 -12.55 -17.01 -46.03
CA GLN A 6 -12.41 -15.75 -46.77
C GLN A 6 -13.74 -15.19 -47.30
N ASP A 7 -14.75 -16.04 -47.50
CA ASP A 7 -16.09 -15.65 -47.97
C ASP A 7 -17.02 -15.17 -46.84
N LYS A 8 -16.56 -15.23 -45.59
CA LYS A 8 -17.31 -14.70 -44.44
C LYS A 8 -17.16 -13.19 -44.32
N SER A 9 -18.18 -12.55 -43.76
CA SER A 9 -18.17 -11.10 -43.48
C SER A 9 -16.94 -10.70 -42.65
N LEU A 10 -16.41 -9.50 -42.91
CA LEU A 10 -15.21 -8.98 -42.23
C LEU A 10 -15.33 -9.00 -40.70
N GLY A 11 -16.53 -8.70 -40.17
CA GLY A 11 -16.80 -8.76 -38.74
C GLY A 11 -16.65 -10.17 -38.16
N HIS A 12 -17.14 -11.21 -38.87
CA HIS A 12 -16.99 -12.59 -38.42
C HIS A 12 -15.51 -12.99 -38.36
N ARG A 13 -14.72 -12.60 -39.38
CA ARG A 13 -13.28 -12.89 -39.42
C ARG A 13 -12.54 -12.24 -38.25
N TYR A 14 -12.83 -10.98 -37.93
CA TYR A 14 -12.24 -10.28 -36.78
C TYR A 14 -12.58 -10.96 -35.45
N VAL A 15 -13.86 -11.31 -35.25
CA VAL A 15 -14.31 -11.99 -34.02
C VAL A 15 -13.62 -13.35 -33.88
N THR A 16 -13.50 -14.13 -34.97
CA THR A 16 -12.78 -15.41 -34.94
C THR A 16 -11.30 -15.24 -34.61
N SER A 17 -10.63 -14.23 -35.17
CA SER A 17 -9.22 -13.95 -34.84
C SER A 17 -9.03 -13.53 -33.39
N ILE A 18 -9.89 -12.64 -32.87
CA ILE A 18 -9.85 -12.22 -31.46
C ILE A 18 -10.15 -13.42 -30.54
N TYR A 19 -11.10 -14.26 -30.90
CA TYR A 19 -11.41 -15.48 -30.17
C TYR A 19 -10.18 -16.38 -30.05
N TRP A 20 -9.48 -16.66 -31.16
CA TRP A 20 -8.24 -17.43 -31.14
C TRP A 20 -7.14 -16.77 -30.29
N SER A 21 -6.96 -15.45 -30.43
CA SER A 21 -5.99 -14.70 -29.63
C SER A 21 -6.27 -14.81 -28.13
N ILE A 22 -7.54 -14.66 -27.72
CA ILE A 22 -7.96 -14.72 -26.32
C ILE A 22 -7.82 -16.14 -25.78
N THR A 23 -8.33 -17.16 -26.47
CA THR A 23 -8.27 -18.56 -25.99
C THR A 23 -6.83 -19.06 -25.84
N THR A 24 -5.93 -18.58 -26.70
CA THR A 24 -4.49 -18.85 -26.60
C THR A 24 -3.85 -18.05 -25.46
N LEU A 25 -4.19 -16.77 -25.30
CA LEU A 25 -3.70 -15.92 -24.20
C LEU A 25 -4.15 -16.44 -22.82
N THR A 26 -5.40 -16.88 -22.70
CA THR A 26 -5.95 -17.47 -21.46
C THR A 26 -5.52 -18.91 -21.23
N THR A 27 -4.66 -19.46 -22.11
CA THR A 27 -4.17 -20.84 -22.06
C THR A 27 -5.28 -21.90 -22.05
N THR A 28 -6.47 -21.56 -22.57
CA THR A 28 -7.62 -22.47 -22.62
C THR A 28 -7.47 -23.48 -23.75
N GLY A 29 -7.03 -23.03 -24.93
CA GLY A 29 -6.60 -23.90 -26.03
C GLY A 29 -7.59 -24.98 -26.46
N TYR A 30 -8.82 -24.62 -26.85
CA TYR A 30 -9.84 -25.58 -27.29
C TYR A 30 -9.42 -26.44 -28.51
N GLY A 31 -8.47 -25.97 -29.32
CA GLY A 31 -7.92 -26.70 -30.47
C GLY A 31 -8.78 -26.65 -31.74
N ASP A 32 -9.92 -25.96 -31.69
CA ASP A 32 -10.80 -25.69 -32.83
C ASP A 32 -10.13 -24.82 -33.91
N LEU A 33 -9.25 -23.93 -33.48
CA LEU A 33 -8.37 -23.12 -34.31
C LEU A 33 -6.92 -23.38 -33.91
N HIS A 34 -6.16 -24.05 -34.78
CA HIS A 34 -4.76 -24.41 -34.57
C HIS A 34 -3.94 -24.16 -35.84
N PRO A 35 -2.64 -23.86 -35.71
CA PRO A 35 -1.75 -23.71 -36.85
C PRO A 35 -1.64 -25.05 -37.60
N VAL A 36 -1.83 -25.01 -38.92
CA VAL A 36 -1.70 -26.19 -39.78
C VAL A 36 -0.40 -26.09 -40.58
N ASN A 37 0.00 -24.88 -40.95
CA ASN A 37 1.18 -24.65 -41.78
C ASN A 37 2.43 -24.39 -40.94
N SER A 38 3.62 -24.76 -41.43
CA SER A 38 4.88 -24.57 -40.69
C SER A 38 5.16 -23.09 -40.35
N GLN A 39 4.75 -22.16 -41.21
CA GLN A 39 4.87 -20.72 -40.94
C GLN A 39 3.93 -20.26 -39.81
N GLU A 40 2.71 -20.79 -39.76
CA GLU A 40 1.74 -20.51 -38.70
C GLU A 40 2.24 -21.06 -37.36
N MET A 41 2.85 -22.25 -37.36
CA MET A 41 3.46 -22.85 -36.16
C MET A 41 4.59 -21.99 -35.59
N ILE A 42 5.48 -21.46 -36.44
CA ILE A 42 6.57 -20.58 -35.98
C ILE A 42 5.99 -19.30 -35.36
N PHE A 43 4.99 -18.69 -36.00
CA PHE A 43 4.31 -17.52 -35.44
C PHE A 43 3.66 -17.83 -34.09
N ASP A 44 2.97 -18.95 -33.98
CA ASP A 44 2.29 -19.37 -32.75
C ASP A 44 3.27 -19.62 -31.60
N ILE A 45 4.44 -20.21 -31.87
CA ILE A 45 5.51 -20.38 -30.88
C ILE A 45 5.95 -19.02 -30.30
N PHE A 46 6.23 -18.03 -31.17
CA PHE A 46 6.61 -16.69 -30.69
C PHE A 46 5.47 -15.99 -29.95
N TYR A 47 4.23 -16.15 -30.42
CA TYR A 47 3.05 -15.59 -29.78
C TYR A 47 2.82 -16.19 -28.39
N MET A 48 2.96 -17.51 -28.22
CA MET A 48 2.87 -18.17 -26.92
C MET A 48 3.97 -17.74 -25.96
N LEU A 49 5.22 -17.61 -26.42
CA LEU A 49 6.32 -17.10 -25.59
C LEU A 49 6.05 -15.67 -25.11
N PHE A 50 5.56 -14.81 -26.00
CA PHE A 50 5.17 -13.45 -25.65
C PHE A 50 4.01 -13.43 -24.64
N ASN A 51 2.97 -14.25 -24.85
CA ASN A 51 1.84 -14.35 -23.93
C ASN A 51 2.26 -14.82 -22.54
N LEU A 52 3.20 -15.76 -22.45
CA LEU A 52 3.73 -16.24 -21.17
C LEU A 52 4.45 -15.10 -20.42
N ALA A 53 5.29 -14.34 -21.11
CA ALA A 53 5.96 -13.19 -20.54
C ALA A 53 4.97 -12.10 -20.09
N LEU A 54 3.97 -11.79 -20.93
CA LEU A 54 2.93 -10.82 -20.63
C LEU A 54 2.10 -11.23 -19.40
N THR A 55 1.62 -12.46 -19.36
CA THR A 55 0.82 -12.98 -18.25
C THR A 55 1.62 -13.01 -16.96
N SER A 56 2.89 -13.45 -17.00
CA SER A 56 3.79 -13.41 -15.83
C SER A 56 4.00 -11.98 -15.33
N TYR A 57 4.18 -11.02 -16.24
CA TYR A 57 4.33 -9.61 -15.89
C TYR A 57 3.06 -9.05 -15.23
N ILE A 58 1.88 -9.33 -15.79
CA ILE A 58 0.60 -8.88 -15.25
C ILE A 58 0.37 -9.47 -13.84
N ILE A 59 0.57 -10.79 -13.68
CA ILE A 59 0.41 -11.47 -12.38
C ILE A 59 1.41 -10.92 -11.35
N GLY A 60 2.66 -10.69 -11.75
CA GLY A 60 3.68 -10.11 -10.89
C GLY A 60 3.30 -8.72 -10.39
N ASN A 61 2.84 -7.85 -11.29
CA ASN A 61 2.39 -6.50 -10.92
C ASN A 61 1.14 -6.53 -10.05
N MET A 62 0.16 -7.39 -10.36
CA MET A 62 -1.04 -7.57 -9.53
C MET A 62 -0.69 -8.07 -8.13
N THR A 63 0.21 -9.04 -8.02
CA THR A 63 0.68 -9.55 -6.74
C THR A 63 1.38 -8.44 -5.95
N ASN A 64 2.25 -7.66 -6.60
CA ASN A 64 2.94 -6.56 -5.94
C ASN A 64 1.95 -5.50 -5.42
N LEU A 65 0.95 -5.14 -6.23
CA LEU A 65 -0.11 -4.22 -5.84
C LEU A 65 -0.91 -4.74 -4.63
N ILE A 66 -1.29 -6.02 -4.64
CA ILE A 66 -2.02 -6.65 -3.52
C ILE A 66 -1.14 -6.69 -2.27
N VAL A 67 0.13 -7.06 -2.40
CA VAL A 67 1.07 -7.07 -1.28
C VAL A 67 1.21 -5.67 -0.70
N HIS A 68 1.42 -4.64 -1.51
CA HIS A 68 1.50 -3.27 -1.01
C HIS A 68 0.20 -2.81 -0.35
N GLY A 69 -0.95 -3.03 -1.00
CA GLY A 69 -2.26 -2.63 -0.48
C GLY A 69 -2.66 -3.36 0.81
N THR A 70 -2.27 -4.64 0.96
CA THR A 70 -2.65 -5.46 2.11
C THR A 70 -1.54 -5.60 3.17
N SER A 71 -0.30 -5.22 2.86
CA SER A 71 0.87 -5.37 3.75
C SER A 71 0.63 -4.75 5.12
N ARG A 72 0.00 -3.57 5.15
CA ARG A 72 -0.27 -2.84 6.38
C ARG A 72 -1.30 -3.55 7.27
N THR A 73 -2.42 -3.97 6.70
CA THR A 73 -3.45 -4.75 7.41
C THR A 73 -2.89 -6.10 7.86
N ARG A 74 -2.05 -6.73 7.02
CA ARG A 74 -1.39 -7.99 7.35
C ARG A 74 -0.46 -7.83 8.55
N ARG A 75 0.44 -6.84 8.56
CA ARG A 75 1.34 -6.56 9.70
C ARG A 75 0.58 -6.29 11.00
N PHE A 76 -0.51 -5.53 10.92
CA PHE A 76 -1.38 -5.29 12.08
C PHE A 76 -1.95 -6.60 12.63
N ARG A 77 -2.56 -7.41 11.75
CA ARG A 77 -3.14 -8.70 12.11
C ARG A 77 -2.10 -9.66 12.69
N ASP A 78 -0.93 -9.75 12.07
CA ASP A 78 0.17 -10.62 12.52
C ASP A 78 0.66 -10.20 13.91
N THR A 79 0.77 -8.89 14.17
CA THR A 79 1.21 -8.36 15.48
C THR A 79 0.17 -8.64 16.57
N ILE A 80 -1.12 -8.42 16.28
CA ILE A 80 -2.21 -8.72 17.20
C ILE A 80 -2.29 -10.22 17.49
N GLN A 81 -2.13 -11.05 16.47
CA GLN A 81 -2.12 -12.49 16.63
C GLN A 81 -0.92 -12.97 17.46
N ALA A 82 0.29 -12.45 17.21
CA ALA A 82 1.48 -12.76 17.99
C ALA A 82 1.33 -12.35 19.47
N ALA A 83 0.79 -11.14 19.72
CA ALA A 83 0.50 -10.67 21.07
C ALA A 83 -0.55 -11.54 21.78
N SER A 84 -1.58 -11.97 21.07
CA SER A 84 -2.61 -12.86 21.60
C SER A 84 -2.04 -14.24 21.96
N HIS A 85 -1.18 -14.81 21.10
CA HIS A 85 -0.46 -16.05 21.40
C HIS A 85 0.46 -15.90 22.61
N PHE A 86 1.15 -14.78 22.74
CA PHE A 86 2.00 -14.49 23.89
C PHE A 86 1.18 -14.43 25.19
N ALA A 87 0.03 -13.75 25.17
CA ALA A 87 -0.86 -13.66 26.33
C ALA A 87 -1.37 -15.04 26.77
N HIS A 88 -1.78 -15.86 25.80
CA HIS A 88 -2.28 -17.21 26.08
C HIS A 88 -1.18 -18.13 26.62
N ARG A 89 0.02 -18.11 26.01
CA ARG A 89 1.15 -18.95 26.43
C ARG A 89 1.61 -18.64 27.86
N ASN A 90 1.53 -17.38 28.27
CA ASN A 90 1.92 -16.95 29.61
C ASN A 90 0.75 -16.87 30.60
N GLN A 91 -0.45 -17.33 30.21
CA GLN A 91 -1.65 -17.33 31.05
C GLN A 91 -1.95 -15.96 31.66
N LEU A 92 -1.83 -14.89 30.87
CA LEU A 92 -2.13 -13.54 31.34
C LEU A 92 -3.62 -13.42 31.72
N PRO A 93 -3.94 -12.66 32.79
CA PRO A 93 -5.32 -12.34 33.12
C PRO A 93 -6.01 -11.60 31.97
N SER A 94 -7.30 -11.87 31.75
CA SER A 94 -8.09 -11.32 30.63
C SER A 94 -8.00 -9.80 30.53
N GLY A 95 -8.00 -9.10 31.67
CA GLY A 95 -7.89 -7.63 31.71
C GLY A 95 -6.56 -7.10 31.20
N LEU A 96 -5.45 -7.79 31.50
CA LEU A 96 -4.11 -7.43 31.00
C LEU A 96 -3.99 -7.72 29.50
N GLN A 97 -4.61 -8.80 29.03
CA GLN A 97 -4.68 -9.13 27.60
C GLN A 97 -5.47 -8.05 26.83
N GLU A 98 -6.65 -7.67 27.33
CA GLU A 98 -7.48 -6.63 26.71
C GLU A 98 -6.76 -5.28 26.67
N GLN A 99 -6.11 -4.88 27.77
CA GLN A 99 -5.32 -3.64 27.82
C GLN A 99 -4.16 -3.65 26.82
N MET A 100 -3.44 -4.77 26.72
CA MET A 100 -2.34 -4.92 25.77
C MET A 100 -2.82 -4.82 24.31
N LEU A 101 -3.89 -5.54 23.97
CA LEU A 101 -4.46 -5.50 22.61
C LEU A 101 -5.05 -4.13 22.29
N ALA A 102 -5.74 -3.49 23.23
CA ALA A 102 -6.27 -2.13 23.06
C ALA A 102 -5.13 -1.13 22.83
N HIS A 103 -4.04 -1.22 23.59
CA HIS A 103 -2.86 -0.38 23.40
C HIS A 103 -2.20 -0.62 22.03
N LEU A 104 -2.09 -1.87 21.59
CA LEU A 104 -1.57 -2.19 20.24
C LEU A 104 -2.48 -1.60 19.15
N CYS A 105 -3.80 -1.74 19.25
CA CYS A 105 -4.76 -1.14 18.31
C CYS A 105 -4.63 0.38 18.25
N LEU A 106 -4.55 1.05 19.40
CA LEU A 106 -4.35 2.50 19.47
C LEU A 106 -3.00 2.90 18.90
N LYS A 107 -1.92 2.20 19.25
CA LYS A 107 -0.59 2.46 18.71
C LYS A 107 -0.59 2.36 17.19
N PHE A 108 -1.16 1.31 16.59
CA PHE A 108 -1.24 1.19 15.13
C PHE A 108 -2.07 2.31 14.48
N ARG A 109 -3.14 2.78 15.15
CA ARG A 109 -3.94 3.92 14.68
C ARG A 109 -3.16 5.24 14.75
N THR A 110 -2.42 5.48 15.82
CA THR A 110 -1.59 6.69 15.96
C THR A 110 -0.38 6.64 15.04
N ASP A 111 0.31 5.51 14.95
CA ASP A 111 1.46 5.30 14.08
C ASP A 111 1.05 5.41 12.61
N SER A 112 -0.18 5.03 12.26
CA SER A 112 -0.70 5.26 10.91
C SER A 112 -0.88 6.72 10.52
N GLU A 113 -1.34 7.56 11.44
CA GLU A 113 -1.49 9.00 11.19
C GLU A 113 -0.11 9.69 11.30
N GLY A 114 0.70 9.27 12.28
CA GLY A 114 2.01 9.84 12.61
C GLY A 114 3.11 9.55 11.61
N LEU A 115 3.27 8.29 11.15
CA LEU A 115 4.30 7.93 10.16
C LEU A 115 4.06 8.62 8.82
N GLN A 116 2.79 8.70 8.39
CA GLN A 116 2.43 9.38 7.14
C GLN A 116 2.64 10.89 7.25
N GLN A 117 2.35 11.49 8.40
CA GLN A 117 2.69 12.89 8.66
C GLN A 117 4.19 13.11 8.72
N GLN A 118 4.97 12.20 9.31
CA GLN A 118 6.41 12.37 9.47
C GLN A 118 7.18 12.18 8.16
N GLU A 119 6.84 11.19 7.32
CA GLU A 119 7.39 11.07 5.96
C GLU A 119 7.06 12.30 5.11
N THR A 120 5.82 12.80 5.21
CA THR A 120 5.41 14.02 4.51
C THR A 120 6.21 15.22 4.99
N LEU A 121 6.40 15.35 6.31
CA LEU A 121 7.20 16.41 6.91
C LEU A 121 8.68 16.29 6.56
N ASP A 122 9.26 15.10 6.49
CA ASP A 122 10.67 14.90 6.15
C ASP A 122 10.97 15.09 4.66
N SER A 123 9.97 14.90 3.79
CA SER A 123 10.06 15.27 2.37
C SER A 123 10.11 16.79 2.13
N LEU A 124 9.66 17.58 3.11
CA LEU A 124 9.62 19.03 3.01
C LEU A 124 11.00 19.65 3.31
N PRO A 125 11.42 20.67 2.54
CA PRO A 125 12.65 21.42 2.81
C PRO A 125 12.68 21.99 4.23
N LYS A 126 13.89 22.05 4.82
CA LYS A 126 14.12 22.52 6.20
C LYS A 126 13.46 23.88 6.51
N ALA A 127 13.42 24.79 5.54
CA ALA A 127 12.76 26.10 5.67
C ALA A 127 11.25 25.97 5.90
N ILE A 128 10.56 25.11 5.14
CA ILE A 128 9.11 24.92 5.26
C ILE A 128 8.78 24.22 6.58
N ARG A 129 9.56 23.21 6.97
CA ARG A 129 9.38 22.55 8.28
C ARG A 129 9.56 23.51 9.45
N SER A 130 10.53 24.41 9.35
CA SER A 130 10.76 25.45 10.37
C SER A 130 9.58 26.41 10.48
N ASN A 131 8.96 26.78 9.36
CA ASN A 131 7.80 27.66 9.35
C ASN A 131 6.55 26.95 9.91
N ILE A 132 6.31 25.70 9.52
CA ILE A 132 5.20 24.88 10.05
C ILE A 132 5.36 24.67 11.56
N SER A 133 6.56 24.31 12.02
CA SER A 133 6.85 24.12 13.44
C SER A 133 6.61 25.39 14.24
N ARG A 134 7.04 26.55 13.71
CA ARG A 134 6.79 27.85 14.33
C ARG A 134 5.28 28.16 14.42
N TYR A 135 4.52 27.92 13.36
CA TYR A 135 3.07 28.15 13.34
C TYR A 135 2.30 27.26 14.33
N LEU A 136 2.57 25.95 14.32
CA LEU A 136 1.95 25.00 15.25
C LEU A 136 2.33 25.31 16.70
N PHE A 137 3.57 25.72 16.93
CA PHE A 137 4.06 26.08 18.25
C PHE A 137 3.41 27.35 18.80
N TYR A 138 3.35 28.43 18.02
CA TYR A 138 2.69 29.67 18.46
C TYR A 138 1.22 29.43 18.80
N SER A 139 0.50 28.63 17.99
CA SER A 139 -0.89 28.29 18.26
C SER A 139 -1.12 27.50 19.56
N LEU A 140 -0.10 26.79 20.06
CA LEU A 140 -0.19 26.00 21.29
C LEU A 140 0.30 26.77 22.52
N VAL A 141 1.38 27.54 22.37
CA VAL A 141 1.93 28.37 23.45
C VAL A 141 0.92 29.44 23.87
N ASP A 142 0.15 30.01 22.94
CA ASP A 142 -0.89 30.99 23.26
C ASP A 142 -2.05 30.40 24.07
N ARG A 143 -2.33 29.10 23.89
CA ARG A 143 -3.43 28.41 24.60
C ARG A 143 -3.06 27.89 25.99
N VAL A 144 -1.77 27.78 26.32
CA VAL A 144 -1.32 27.17 27.57
C VAL A 144 -0.87 28.26 28.55
N TYR A 145 -1.63 28.42 29.63
CA TYR A 145 -1.37 29.39 30.71
C TYR A 145 0.02 29.23 31.36
N LEU A 146 0.60 28.03 31.28
CA LEU A 146 1.89 27.66 31.87
C LEU A 146 3.10 28.33 31.17
N PHE A 147 2.93 28.81 29.94
CA PHE A 147 3.99 29.46 29.15
C PHE A 147 3.84 30.99 29.06
N ARG A 148 2.85 31.59 29.74
CA ARG A 148 2.73 33.05 29.84
C ARG A 148 3.90 33.63 30.63
N GLY A 149 4.83 34.28 29.94
CA GLY A 149 5.98 34.97 30.54
C GLY A 149 7.33 34.25 30.39
N VAL A 150 7.39 33.12 29.66
CA VAL A 150 8.66 32.44 29.35
C VAL A 150 9.40 33.18 28.23
N SER A 151 10.72 33.32 28.36
CA SER A 151 11.60 33.91 27.33
C SER A 151 11.47 33.16 26.00
N ASN A 152 11.42 33.92 24.90
CA ASN A 152 11.39 33.39 23.54
C ASN A 152 12.58 32.46 23.24
N ASP A 153 13.73 32.64 23.89
CA ASP A 153 14.91 31.79 23.72
C ASP A 153 14.72 30.37 24.27
N LEU A 154 14.08 30.23 25.45
CA LEU A 154 13.78 28.93 26.04
C LEU A 154 12.71 28.18 25.24
N LEU A 155 11.73 28.93 24.72
CA LEU A 155 10.72 28.42 23.81
C LEU A 155 11.35 27.90 22.49
N PHE A 156 12.35 28.61 21.95
CA PHE A 156 13.08 28.19 20.76
C PHE A 156 13.96 26.95 21.00
N GLN A 157 14.60 26.86 22.17
CA GLN A 157 15.35 25.67 22.57
C GLN A 157 14.45 24.43 22.72
N LEU A 158 13.23 24.61 23.25
CA LEU A 158 12.24 23.54 23.41
C LEU A 158 11.80 22.96 22.05
N VAL A 159 11.56 23.83 21.05
CA VAL A 159 11.22 23.43 19.68
C VAL A 159 12.37 22.67 18.99
N THR A 160 13.62 22.94 19.39
CA THR A 160 14.82 22.32 18.82
C THR A 160 15.05 20.90 19.35
N LEU A 161 14.42 20.52 20.48
CA LEU A 161 14.38 19.15 21.01
C LEU A 161 13.40 18.28 20.19
N LYS A 162 13.82 17.99 18.96
CA LYS A 162 13.05 17.49 17.82
C LYS A 162 12.30 16.16 17.96
N ASN A 163 12.52 15.35 19.00
CA ASN A 163 12.01 13.96 18.99
C ASN A 163 10.75 13.71 19.83
N TYR A 164 10.39 14.60 20.76
CA TYR A 164 9.20 14.42 21.60
C TYR A 164 8.18 15.55 21.42
N PHE A 165 8.56 16.64 20.75
CA PHE A 165 7.74 17.83 20.65
C PHE A 165 6.52 17.65 19.74
N ILE A 166 6.65 16.95 18.60
CA ILE A 166 5.52 16.63 17.71
C ILE A 166 4.47 15.74 18.41
N ILE A 167 4.92 14.82 19.28
CA ILE A 167 4.02 13.96 20.05
C ILE A 167 3.26 14.77 21.10
N ILE A 168 3.91 15.74 21.75
CA ILE A 168 3.29 16.64 22.72
C ILE A 168 2.26 17.57 22.03
N ILE A 169 2.57 18.09 20.84
CA ILE A 169 1.63 18.87 20.00
C ILE A 169 0.37 18.04 19.66
N PHE A 170 0.55 16.78 19.29
CA PHE A 170 -0.57 15.91 18.90
C PHE A 170 -1.44 15.51 20.11
N PHE A 171 -0.83 15.31 21.28
CA PHE A 171 -1.55 15.02 22.52
C PHE A 171 -2.27 16.24 23.10
N LEU A 172 -1.68 17.44 23.06
CA LEU A 172 -2.35 18.66 23.55
C LEU A 172 -3.41 19.20 22.58
N GLY A 173 -3.30 18.93 21.27
CA GLY A 173 -4.27 19.39 20.28
C GLY A 173 -5.60 18.63 20.26
N LYS A 174 -5.74 17.54 21.04
CA LYS A 174 -6.97 16.74 21.17
C LYS A 174 -7.60 16.76 22.57
N ALA A 175 -7.09 17.58 23.48
CA ALA A 175 -7.64 17.79 24.82
C ALA A 175 -8.52 19.05 24.89
#